data_AF-A0A1Y0H7F8-F1
#
_entry.id   AF-A0A1Y0H7F8-F1
#
_cell.length_a   1.000
_cell.length_b   1.000
_cell.length_c   1.000
_cell.angle_alpha   90.00
_cell.angle_beta   90.00
_cell.angle_gamma   90.00
#
_symmetry.space_group_name_H-M   'P 1'
#
loop_
_entity.id
_entity.type
_entity.pdbx_description
1 polymer ?
#
loop_
_entity_poly.entity_id
_entity_poly.type
_entity_poly.pdbx_seq_one_letter_code
_entity_poly.pdbx_strand_id
1 'polypeptide(L)'
;MKKSLWALALLSLLAGGCHRDMWLQPKAKVNRESDFFADGLSSRPNVPGTVATEDVGLTRPVRTGYDANGKLVREIPMAVTKELIARGKERYQIFCTHCHGAVGDGEGMIAQRGLTLAQPVASYHTDRLRELPDGHIFDVITNGFGTMYPFSDRLPDPNDRWAIVAYIRTLQYSQFAPASALPADMRAKVDNPPPLPSQQKPEGKHGKGEDHSAGGAH
;
A
#
# COMPACT_ATOMS: atom_id res chain seq x y z
N MET A 1 18.43 -51.30 42.67
CA MET A 1 17.56 -51.75 41.57
C MET A 1 16.24 -50.96 41.49
N LYS A 2 15.45 -50.85 42.57
CA LYS A 2 14.12 -50.17 42.54
C LYS A 2 14.16 -48.69 42.08
N LYS A 3 15.14 -47.88 42.50
CA LYS A 3 15.24 -46.44 42.11
C LYS A 3 15.47 -46.20 40.59
N SER A 4 16.10 -47.14 39.89
CA SER A 4 16.37 -47.05 38.46
C SER A 4 15.14 -47.39 37.60
N LEU A 5 14.26 -48.26 38.10
CA LEU A 5 12.95 -48.56 37.50
C LEU A 5 12.00 -47.36 37.53
N TRP A 6 12.02 -46.57 38.62
CA TRP A 6 11.22 -45.33 38.69
C TRP A 6 11.70 -44.25 37.73
N ALA A 7 13.02 -44.11 37.54
CA ALA A 7 13.59 -43.15 36.59
C ALA A 7 13.24 -43.50 35.13
N LEU A 8 13.27 -44.79 34.76
CA LEU A 8 12.86 -45.28 33.44
C LEU A 8 11.35 -45.10 33.19
N ALA A 9 10.51 -45.35 34.20
CA ALA A 9 9.07 -45.13 34.09
C ALA A 9 8.72 -43.63 33.90
N LEU A 10 9.41 -42.73 34.62
CA LEU A 10 9.27 -41.29 34.47
C LEU A 10 9.71 -40.80 33.08
N LEU A 11 10.81 -41.33 32.55
CA LEU A 11 11.30 -41.00 31.20
C LEU A 11 10.34 -41.46 30.10
N SER A 12 9.70 -42.62 30.30
CA SER A 12 8.69 -43.17 29.38
C SER A 12 7.41 -42.35 29.35
N LEU A 13 6.96 -41.84 30.51
CA LEU A 13 5.83 -40.92 30.61
C LEU A 13 6.13 -39.58 29.92
N LEU A 14 7.34 -39.05 30.06
CA LEU A 14 7.76 -37.81 29.40
C LEU A 14 7.86 -37.95 27.88
N ALA A 15 8.21 -39.13 27.36
CA ALA A 15 8.25 -39.41 25.92
C ALA A 15 6.85 -39.62 25.28
N GLY A 16 5.85 -40.03 26.07
CA GLY A 16 4.48 -40.28 25.60
C GLY A 16 3.64 -39.02 25.29
N GLY A 17 4.09 -37.83 25.73
CA GLY A 17 3.39 -36.57 25.51
C GLY A 17 3.55 -35.96 24.11
N CYS A 18 4.48 -36.47 23.29
CA CYS A 18 4.69 -35.99 21.92
C CYS A 18 3.69 -36.64 20.95
N HIS A 19 2.41 -36.23 21.00
CA HIS A 19 1.43 -36.63 19.98
C HIS A 19 1.51 -35.72 18.75
N ARG A 20 1.42 -36.28 17.54
CA ARG A 20 1.28 -35.50 16.29
C ARG A 20 -0.14 -35.51 15.73
N ASP A 21 -1.04 -36.20 16.42
CA ASP A 21 -2.32 -36.69 15.93
C ASP A 21 -3.16 -35.57 15.28
N MET A 22 -3.33 -34.44 15.96
CA MET A 22 -4.08 -33.29 15.43
C MET A 22 -3.21 -32.11 14.97
N TRP A 23 -1.89 -32.22 15.06
CA TRP A 23 -0.98 -31.21 14.52
C TRP A 23 -0.94 -31.26 13.00
N LEU A 24 -0.91 -32.47 12.44
CA LEU A 24 -0.99 -32.73 11.00
C LEU A 24 -2.34 -33.32 10.64
N GLN A 25 -3.32 -32.43 10.46
CA GLN A 25 -4.66 -32.84 10.07
C GLN A 25 -4.70 -33.33 8.62
N PRO A 26 -5.50 -34.37 8.30
CA PRO A 26 -5.72 -34.89 6.94
C PRO A 26 -6.70 -34.00 6.15
N LYS A 27 -6.41 -32.69 6.09
CA LYS A 27 -7.15 -31.73 5.28
C LYS A 27 -6.20 -30.89 4.45
N ALA A 28 -6.62 -30.56 3.23
CA ALA A 28 -5.96 -29.57 2.42
C ALA A 28 -6.06 -28.20 3.13
N LYS A 29 -4.91 -27.55 3.33
CA LYS A 29 -4.83 -26.19 3.86
C LYS A 29 -4.24 -25.30 2.77
N VAL A 30 -4.67 -24.05 2.70
CA VAL A 30 -4.14 -23.07 1.74
C VAL A 30 -2.61 -23.02 1.84
N ASN A 31 -1.93 -23.06 0.69
CA ASN A 31 -0.47 -23.04 0.55
C ASN A 31 0.26 -24.23 1.21
N ARG A 32 -0.43 -25.34 1.47
CA ARG A 32 0.22 -26.60 1.83
C ARG A 32 0.61 -27.38 0.57
N GLU A 33 1.65 -28.18 0.66
CA GLU A 33 1.96 -29.18 -0.36
C GLU A 33 0.82 -30.21 -0.50
N SER A 34 0.67 -30.74 -1.71
CA SER A 34 -0.33 -31.75 -2.05
C SER A 34 0.27 -32.84 -2.93
N ASP A 35 0.25 -34.07 -2.45
CA ASP A 35 0.74 -35.24 -3.18
C ASP A 35 -0.21 -35.71 -4.29
N PHE A 36 -1.42 -35.14 -4.36
CA PHE A 36 -2.45 -35.51 -5.34
C PHE A 36 -2.28 -34.84 -6.71
N PHE A 37 -1.79 -33.59 -6.76
CA PHE A 37 -1.69 -32.81 -7.98
C PHE A 37 -0.25 -32.78 -8.48
N ALA A 38 -0.05 -32.82 -9.80
CA ALA A 38 1.29 -32.87 -10.42
C ALA A 38 2.18 -31.65 -10.12
N ASP A 39 1.56 -30.51 -9.78
CA ASP A 39 2.25 -29.27 -9.42
C ASP A 39 2.57 -29.15 -7.92
N GLY A 40 2.18 -30.15 -7.11
CA GLY A 40 2.41 -30.16 -5.66
C GLY A 40 1.57 -29.13 -4.88
N LEU A 41 0.65 -28.41 -5.53
CA LEU A 41 -0.10 -27.32 -4.90
C LEU A 41 -1.47 -27.80 -4.42
N SER A 42 -1.77 -27.56 -3.14
CA SER A 42 -3.14 -27.72 -2.60
C SER A 42 -4.09 -26.59 -3.05
N SER A 43 -3.56 -25.37 -3.22
CA SER A 43 -4.31 -24.23 -3.75
C SER A 43 -4.48 -24.39 -5.27
N ARG A 44 -5.72 -24.40 -5.77
CA ARG A 44 -6.01 -24.53 -7.20
C ARG A 44 -6.31 -23.17 -7.83
N PRO A 45 -5.84 -22.91 -9.06
CA PRO A 45 -6.26 -21.73 -9.80
C PRO A 45 -7.76 -21.80 -10.08
N ASN A 46 -8.41 -20.65 -10.09
CA ASN A 46 -9.81 -20.54 -10.50
C ASN A 46 -9.95 -20.89 -11.99
N VAL A 47 -11.11 -21.46 -12.37
CA VAL A 47 -11.42 -21.71 -13.77
C VAL A 47 -11.58 -20.36 -14.49
N PRO A 48 -10.96 -20.15 -15.67
CA PRO A 48 -11.08 -18.91 -16.42
C PRO A 48 -12.53 -18.53 -16.69
N GLY A 49 -12.89 -17.26 -16.50
CA GLY A 49 -14.25 -16.75 -16.70
C GLY A 49 -15.19 -16.91 -15.49
N THR A 50 -14.74 -17.54 -14.40
CA THR A 50 -15.50 -17.61 -13.15
C THR A 50 -15.60 -16.24 -12.50
N VAL A 51 -16.78 -15.88 -11.98
CA VAL A 51 -17.02 -14.65 -11.23
C VAL A 51 -17.40 -15.01 -9.80
N ALA A 52 -16.73 -14.42 -8.81
CA ALA A 52 -17.03 -14.62 -7.40
C ALA A 52 -18.35 -13.92 -7.02
N THR A 53 -19.08 -14.45 -6.04
CA THR A 53 -20.43 -13.96 -5.69
C THR A 53 -20.39 -12.48 -5.25
N GLU A 54 -19.36 -12.11 -4.50
CA GLU A 54 -19.07 -10.75 -4.06
C GLU A 54 -18.85 -9.77 -5.21
N ASP A 55 -18.36 -10.24 -6.37
CA ASP A 55 -18.09 -9.41 -7.55
C ASP A 55 -19.29 -9.27 -8.48
N VAL A 56 -20.36 -10.06 -8.29
CA VAL A 56 -21.56 -10.04 -9.15
C VAL A 56 -22.31 -8.70 -9.08
N GLY A 57 -22.23 -8.00 -7.94
CA GLY A 57 -22.87 -6.70 -7.74
C GLY A 57 -22.11 -5.50 -8.30
N LEU A 58 -20.85 -5.68 -8.73
CA LEU A 58 -20.03 -4.58 -9.23
C LEU A 58 -20.37 -4.25 -10.67
N THR A 59 -20.57 -2.97 -10.95
CA THR A 59 -20.75 -2.50 -12.33
C THR A 59 -19.47 -2.72 -13.13
N ARG A 60 -19.60 -2.90 -14.45
CA ARG A 60 -18.44 -3.09 -15.34
C ARG A 60 -17.37 -1.98 -15.19
N PRO A 61 -17.73 -0.68 -15.14
CA PRO A 61 -16.78 0.39 -14.83
C PRO A 61 -16.00 0.16 -13.55
N VAL A 62 -16.68 -0.17 -12.45
CA VAL A 62 -16.04 -0.38 -11.15
C VAL A 62 -15.11 -1.60 -11.19
N ARG A 63 -15.53 -2.69 -11.84
CA ARG A 63 -14.74 -3.93 -11.87
C ARG A 63 -13.52 -3.86 -12.78
N THR A 64 -13.62 -3.13 -13.90
CA THR A 64 -12.65 -3.24 -15.00
C THR A 64 -11.97 -1.93 -15.41
N GLY A 65 -12.52 -0.76 -15.08
CA GLY A 65 -12.04 0.52 -15.63
C GLY A 65 -12.57 0.85 -17.03
N TYR A 66 -13.43 0.01 -17.61
CA TYR A 66 -14.01 0.20 -18.93
C TYR A 66 -15.52 0.47 -18.85
N ASP A 67 -15.99 1.36 -19.71
CA ASP A 67 -17.42 1.61 -19.93
C ASP A 67 -18.09 0.46 -20.70
N ALA A 68 -19.39 0.61 -20.96
CA ALA A 68 -20.19 -0.37 -21.71
C ALA A 68 -19.73 -0.56 -23.16
N ASN A 69 -19.07 0.44 -23.75
CA ASN A 69 -18.56 0.42 -25.13
C ASN A 69 -17.11 -0.10 -25.21
N GLY A 70 -16.51 -0.48 -24.09
CA GLY A 70 -15.11 -0.93 -24.03
C GLY A 70 -14.09 0.20 -24.06
N LYS A 71 -14.49 1.44 -23.80
CA LYS A 71 -13.59 2.58 -23.65
C LYS A 71 -13.23 2.79 -22.18
N LEU A 72 -12.01 3.24 -21.91
CA LEU A 72 -11.58 3.58 -20.56
C LEU A 72 -12.43 4.72 -19.99
N VAL A 73 -12.91 4.54 -18.76
CA VAL A 73 -13.66 5.60 -18.07
C VAL A 73 -12.76 6.79 -17.77
N ARG A 74 -13.27 7.99 -17.98
CA ARG A 74 -12.50 9.22 -17.72
C ARG A 74 -12.38 9.53 -16.25
N GLU A 75 -13.41 9.22 -15.48
CA GLU A 75 -13.55 9.57 -14.08
C GLU A 75 -13.82 8.31 -13.24
N ILE A 76 -13.48 8.40 -11.95
CA ILE A 76 -13.75 7.35 -10.97
C ILE A 76 -15.27 7.06 -10.92
N PRO A 77 -15.71 5.80 -11.18
CA PRO A 77 -17.12 5.45 -11.29
C PRO A 77 -17.83 5.25 -9.94
N MET A 78 -17.34 5.90 -8.88
CA MET A 78 -17.87 5.81 -7.52
C MET A 78 -17.64 7.12 -6.76
N ALA A 79 -18.34 7.30 -5.64
CA ALA A 79 -18.22 8.51 -4.84
C ALA A 79 -16.81 8.67 -4.25
N VAL A 80 -16.14 9.78 -4.56
CA VAL A 80 -14.82 10.11 -4.01
C VAL A 80 -14.98 10.79 -2.65
N THR A 81 -14.98 9.99 -1.59
CA THR A 81 -15.08 10.49 -0.21
C THR A 81 -13.69 10.63 0.45
N LYS A 82 -13.63 11.32 1.60
CA LYS A 82 -12.38 11.42 2.38
C LYS A 82 -11.88 10.06 2.84
N GLU A 83 -12.79 9.17 3.17
CA GLU A 83 -12.52 7.79 3.61
C GLU A 83 -11.92 6.98 2.46
N LEU A 84 -12.46 7.13 1.24
CA LEU A 84 -11.90 6.50 0.03
C LEU A 84 -10.47 6.99 -0.23
N ILE A 85 -10.22 8.29 -0.14
CA ILE A 85 -8.88 8.86 -0.34
C ILE A 85 -7.92 8.37 0.77
N ALA A 86 -8.37 8.33 2.02
CA ALA A 86 -7.57 7.83 3.14
C ALA A 86 -7.22 6.35 2.95
N ARG A 87 -8.17 5.54 2.50
CA ARG A 87 -7.95 4.15 2.11
C ARG A 87 -6.95 4.04 0.95
N GLY A 88 -7.10 4.89 -0.05
CA GLY A 88 -6.20 4.98 -1.18
C GLY A 88 -4.77 5.29 -0.77
N LYS A 89 -4.59 6.23 0.16
CA LYS A 89 -3.30 6.58 0.75
C LYS A 89 -2.66 5.37 1.44
N GLU A 90 -3.40 4.69 2.30
CA GLU A 90 -2.92 3.48 2.99
C GLU A 90 -2.44 2.44 1.99
N ARG A 91 -3.25 2.12 0.98
CA ARG A 91 -2.92 1.13 -0.04
C ARG A 91 -1.76 1.56 -0.93
N TYR A 92 -1.71 2.81 -1.34
CA TYR A 92 -0.59 3.38 -2.08
C TYR A 92 0.71 3.28 -1.29
N GLN A 93 0.67 3.59 0.01
CA GLN A 93 1.83 3.49 0.90
C GLN A 93 2.38 2.06 1.02
N ILE A 94 1.50 1.06 1.00
CA ILE A 94 1.89 -0.35 1.09
C ILE A 94 2.45 -0.87 -0.24
N PHE A 95 1.81 -0.55 -1.37
CA PHE A 95 2.10 -1.24 -2.64
C PHE A 95 2.88 -0.40 -3.66
N CYS A 96 2.70 0.92 -3.66
CA CYS A 96 3.11 1.76 -4.77
C CYS A 96 4.36 2.62 -4.47
N THR A 97 4.51 3.08 -3.22
CA THR A 97 5.58 4.01 -2.81
C THR A 97 7.00 3.49 -3.06
N HIS A 98 7.19 2.18 -2.94
CA HIS A 98 8.49 1.53 -3.12
C HIS A 98 9.12 1.82 -4.48
N CYS A 99 8.28 1.96 -5.52
CA CYS A 99 8.72 2.30 -6.88
C CYS A 99 8.37 3.74 -7.26
N HIS A 100 7.16 4.22 -6.96
CA HIS A 100 6.67 5.53 -7.41
C HIS A 100 6.99 6.70 -6.46
N GLY A 101 7.59 6.43 -5.30
CA GLY A 101 7.89 7.45 -4.29
C GLY A 101 6.68 7.85 -3.45
N ALA A 102 6.93 8.43 -2.28
CA ALA A 102 5.88 8.85 -1.34
C ALA A 102 5.01 9.98 -1.89
N VAL A 103 5.60 10.85 -2.73
CA VAL A 103 4.93 11.98 -3.37
C VAL A 103 4.55 11.70 -4.81
N GLY A 104 4.82 10.51 -5.35
CA GLY A 104 4.45 10.14 -6.72
C GLY A 104 5.38 10.69 -7.80
N ASP A 105 6.63 11.00 -7.45
CA ASP A 105 7.65 11.56 -8.33
C ASP A 105 8.39 10.51 -9.17
N GLY A 106 8.15 9.21 -8.93
CA GLY A 106 8.87 8.12 -9.60
C GLY A 106 10.20 7.76 -8.93
N GLU A 107 10.53 8.39 -7.79
CA GLU A 107 11.82 8.27 -7.11
C GLU A 107 11.76 7.33 -5.89
N GLY A 108 11.03 6.22 -6.03
CA GLY A 108 10.98 5.18 -5.00
C GLY A 108 12.33 4.49 -4.82
N MET A 109 12.61 3.96 -3.62
CA MET A 109 13.87 3.29 -3.31
C MET A 109 14.20 2.13 -4.27
N ILE A 110 13.18 1.40 -4.73
CA ILE A 110 13.35 0.32 -5.71
C ILE A 110 13.62 0.87 -7.11
N ALA A 111 13.03 2.00 -7.48
CA ALA A 111 13.31 2.65 -8.76
C ALA A 111 14.78 3.13 -8.83
N GLN A 112 15.30 3.66 -7.72
CA GLN A 112 16.67 4.19 -7.67
C GLN A 112 17.76 3.12 -7.58
N ARG A 113 17.48 1.97 -6.96
CA ARG A 113 18.52 1.00 -6.57
C ARG A 113 18.21 -0.45 -6.90
N GLY A 114 16.95 -0.79 -7.13
CA GLY A 114 16.48 -2.17 -7.16
C GLY A 114 16.25 -2.75 -8.55
N LEU A 115 16.16 -1.92 -9.59
CA LEU A 115 15.81 -2.38 -10.94
C LEU A 115 16.61 -1.62 -12.00
N THR A 116 17.22 -2.35 -12.94
CA THR A 116 17.72 -1.77 -14.19
C THR A 116 16.55 -1.63 -15.16
N LEU A 117 15.89 -0.48 -15.12
CA LEU A 117 14.73 -0.22 -15.97
C LEU A 117 15.18 0.43 -17.28
N ALA A 118 14.63 -0.04 -18.40
CA ALA A 118 14.83 0.59 -19.71
C ALA A 118 14.25 2.02 -19.76
N GLN A 119 13.25 2.31 -18.92
CA GLN A 119 12.65 3.62 -18.73
C GLN A 119 12.46 3.86 -17.22
N PRO A 120 12.68 5.08 -16.72
CA PRO A 120 12.45 5.39 -15.31
C PRO A 120 10.99 5.14 -14.91
N VAL A 121 10.76 4.88 -13.63
CA VAL A 121 9.39 4.79 -13.11
C VAL A 121 8.69 6.12 -13.35
N ALA A 122 7.46 6.05 -13.87
CA ALA A 122 6.76 7.26 -14.29
C ALA A 122 6.36 8.12 -13.09
N SER A 123 6.63 9.43 -13.21
CA SER A 123 6.16 10.46 -12.29
C SER A 123 4.70 10.82 -12.61
N TYR A 124 3.83 10.76 -11.61
CA TYR A 124 2.40 11.11 -11.75
C TYR A 124 2.17 12.59 -12.07
N HIS A 125 3.20 13.41 -11.91
CA HIS A 125 3.17 14.87 -12.04
C HIS A 125 3.33 15.37 -13.48
N THR A 126 3.60 14.48 -14.44
CA THR A 126 3.70 14.86 -15.85
C THR A 126 2.33 15.16 -16.46
N ASP A 127 2.23 16.18 -17.32
CA ASP A 127 0.98 16.54 -18.02
C ASP A 127 0.32 15.34 -18.70
N ARG A 128 1.15 14.54 -19.37
CA ARG A 128 0.72 13.29 -20.00
C ARG A 128 -0.05 12.39 -19.03
N LEU A 129 0.47 12.13 -17.83
CA LEU A 129 -0.21 11.25 -16.85
C LEU A 129 -1.39 11.94 -16.14
N ARG A 130 -1.36 13.27 -16.00
CA ARG A 130 -2.48 14.03 -15.44
C ARG A 130 -3.70 14.02 -16.38
N GLU A 131 -3.49 14.02 -17.68
CA GLU A 131 -4.56 14.05 -18.69
C GLU A 131 -5.13 12.68 -19.06
N LEU A 132 -4.49 11.58 -18.64
CA LEU A 132 -4.99 10.23 -18.92
C LEU A 132 -6.35 9.97 -18.25
N PRO A 133 -7.20 9.10 -18.82
CA PRO A 133 -8.42 8.65 -18.16
C PRO A 133 -8.12 7.92 -16.85
N ASP A 134 -8.96 8.08 -15.82
CA ASP A 134 -8.82 7.36 -14.55
C ASP A 134 -8.83 5.84 -14.73
N GLY A 135 -9.64 5.34 -15.68
CA GLY A 135 -9.68 3.93 -16.05
C GLY A 135 -8.33 3.40 -16.54
N HIS A 136 -7.49 4.24 -17.16
CA HIS A 136 -6.16 3.81 -17.59
C HIS A 136 -5.27 3.47 -16.40
N ILE A 137 -5.29 4.32 -15.36
CA ILE A 137 -4.50 4.09 -14.15
C ILE A 137 -5.00 2.82 -13.44
N PHE A 138 -6.31 2.62 -13.37
CA PHE A 138 -6.91 1.39 -12.85
C PHE A 138 -6.47 0.14 -13.64
N ASP A 139 -6.47 0.21 -14.97
CA ASP A 139 -6.07 -0.87 -15.86
C ASP A 139 -4.59 -1.23 -15.66
N VAL A 140 -3.71 -0.23 -15.57
CA VAL A 140 -2.27 -0.42 -15.29
C VAL A 140 -2.06 -1.10 -13.93
N ILE A 141 -2.80 -0.73 -12.89
CA ILE A 141 -2.73 -1.41 -11.58
C ILE A 141 -3.19 -2.87 -11.71
N THR A 142 -4.25 -3.12 -12.49
CA THR A 142 -4.89 -4.44 -12.59
C THR A 142 -4.06 -5.41 -13.44
N ASN A 143 -3.58 -4.95 -14.59
CA ASN A 143 -3.01 -5.76 -15.67
C ASN A 143 -1.49 -5.54 -15.86
N GLY A 144 -0.92 -4.52 -15.21
CA GLY A 144 0.47 -4.12 -15.42
C GLY A 144 0.66 -3.28 -16.68
N PHE A 145 1.85 -2.69 -16.84
CA PHE A 145 2.22 -1.93 -18.03
C PHE A 145 3.73 -1.81 -18.17
N GLY A 146 4.26 -2.19 -19.34
CA GLY A 146 5.70 -2.19 -19.59
C GLY A 146 6.44 -3.10 -18.60
N THR A 147 7.26 -2.51 -17.74
CA THR A 147 8.02 -3.22 -16.68
C THR A 147 7.25 -3.35 -15.36
N MET A 148 6.09 -2.70 -15.22
CA MET A 148 5.25 -2.80 -14.03
C MET A 148 4.41 -4.09 -14.09
N TYR A 149 4.62 -4.99 -13.14
CA TYR A 149 3.81 -6.20 -12.97
C TYR A 149 2.35 -5.87 -12.60
N PRO A 150 1.38 -6.76 -12.91
CA PRO A 150 0.01 -6.64 -12.41
C PRO A 150 -0.04 -6.74 -10.88
N PHE A 151 -0.93 -5.98 -10.25
CA PHE A 151 -1.18 -5.99 -8.80
C PHE A 151 -2.56 -6.53 -8.42
N SER A 152 -3.35 -7.04 -9.36
CA SER A 152 -4.70 -7.56 -9.09
C SER A 152 -4.73 -8.74 -8.10
N ASP A 153 -3.64 -9.49 -7.97
CA ASP A 153 -3.46 -10.56 -6.98
C ASP A 153 -3.23 -10.02 -5.55
N ARG A 154 -2.53 -8.89 -5.42
CA ARG A 154 -2.22 -8.20 -4.15
C ARG A 154 -3.32 -7.25 -3.71
N LEU A 155 -4.05 -6.70 -4.68
CA LEU A 155 -5.19 -5.81 -4.51
C LEU A 155 -6.41 -6.45 -5.17
N PRO A 156 -6.99 -7.53 -4.60
CA PRO A 156 -8.08 -8.27 -5.24
C PRO A 156 -9.35 -7.42 -5.38
N ASP A 157 -9.66 -6.59 -4.38
CA ASP A 157 -10.83 -5.72 -4.36
C ASP A 157 -10.67 -4.55 -5.38
N PRO A 158 -11.56 -4.45 -6.39
CA PRO A 158 -11.57 -3.32 -7.31
C PRO A 158 -11.72 -1.96 -6.61
N ASN A 159 -12.41 -1.88 -5.48
CA ASN A 159 -12.59 -0.63 -4.75
C ASN A 159 -11.26 -0.10 -4.17
N ASP A 160 -10.38 -0.98 -3.70
CA ASP A 160 -9.04 -0.60 -3.24
C ASP A 160 -8.19 -0.05 -4.40
N ARG A 161 -8.33 -0.61 -5.61
CA ARG A 161 -7.65 -0.09 -6.81
C ARG A 161 -8.17 1.30 -7.18
N TRP A 162 -9.48 1.53 -7.14
CA TRP A 162 -10.06 2.87 -7.34
C TRP A 162 -9.66 3.87 -6.24
N ALA A 163 -9.55 3.41 -4.99
CA ALA A 163 -9.08 4.25 -3.89
C ALA A 163 -7.65 4.74 -4.16
N ILE A 164 -6.76 3.87 -4.65
CA ILE A 164 -5.41 4.26 -5.06
C ILE A 164 -5.47 5.31 -6.19
N VAL A 165 -6.32 5.11 -7.21
CA VAL A 165 -6.49 6.10 -8.29
C VAL A 165 -6.92 7.47 -7.72
N ALA A 166 -7.89 7.50 -6.79
CA ALA A 166 -8.30 8.73 -6.11
C ALA A 166 -7.14 9.41 -5.35
N TYR A 167 -6.30 8.62 -4.69
CA TYR A 167 -5.12 9.14 -4.01
C TYR A 167 -4.07 9.67 -4.99
N ILE A 168 -3.83 9.00 -6.11
CA ILE A 168 -2.94 9.50 -7.18
C ILE A 168 -3.44 10.84 -7.71
N ARG A 169 -4.74 11.00 -7.94
CA ARG A 169 -5.33 12.31 -8.32
C ARG A 169 -5.14 13.37 -7.24
N THR A 170 -5.21 12.98 -5.98
CA THR A 170 -4.90 13.89 -4.86
C THR A 170 -3.43 14.33 -4.88
N LEU A 171 -2.48 13.43 -5.16
CA LEU A 171 -1.07 13.77 -5.31
C LEU A 171 -0.86 14.75 -6.47
N GLN A 172 -1.45 14.49 -7.63
CA GLN A 172 -1.40 15.40 -8.78
C GLN A 172 -1.97 16.78 -8.45
N TYR A 173 -3.09 16.83 -7.73
CA TYR A 173 -3.68 18.08 -7.29
C TYR A 173 -2.80 18.82 -6.28
N SER A 174 -2.11 18.11 -5.37
CA SER A 174 -1.24 18.76 -4.38
C SER A 174 -0.08 19.55 -4.99
N GLN A 175 0.41 19.13 -6.16
CA GLN A 175 1.52 19.79 -6.85
C GLN A 175 1.06 20.86 -7.87
N PHE A 176 -0.15 20.72 -8.42
CA PHE A 176 -0.66 21.58 -9.50
C PHE A 176 -2.04 22.17 -9.24
N ALA A 177 -2.43 22.35 -7.97
CA ALA A 177 -3.70 22.99 -7.63
C ALA A 177 -3.73 24.41 -8.24
N PRO A 178 -4.70 24.72 -9.12
CA PRO A 178 -4.79 26.06 -9.66
C PRO A 178 -5.14 27.03 -8.54
N ALA A 179 -4.42 28.17 -8.46
CA ALA A 179 -4.65 29.18 -7.42
C ALA A 179 -6.11 29.68 -7.40
N SER A 180 -6.78 29.66 -8.55
CA SER A 180 -8.20 29.99 -8.68
C SER A 180 -9.14 28.99 -8.00
N ALA A 181 -8.73 27.75 -7.74
CA ALA A 181 -9.53 26.77 -7.02
C ALA A 181 -9.35 26.84 -5.49
N LEU A 182 -8.42 27.65 -5.00
CA LEU A 182 -8.24 27.84 -3.56
C LEU A 182 -9.34 28.74 -2.98
N PRO A 183 -9.82 28.48 -1.75
CA PRO A 183 -10.61 29.43 -0.98
C PRO A 183 -9.89 30.77 -0.81
N ALA A 184 -10.64 31.87 -0.67
CA ALA A 184 -10.08 33.23 -0.64
C ALA A 184 -9.04 33.44 0.46
N ASP A 185 -9.23 32.81 1.63
CA ASP A 185 -8.31 32.81 2.76
C ASP A 185 -7.01 32.04 2.51
N MET A 186 -7.04 31.04 1.62
CA MET A 186 -5.88 30.27 1.20
C MET A 186 -5.13 30.95 0.05
N ARG A 187 -5.82 31.66 -0.85
CA ARG A 187 -5.18 32.45 -1.93
C ARG A 187 -4.24 33.52 -1.36
N ALA A 188 -4.67 34.23 -0.31
CA ALA A 188 -3.84 35.25 0.34
C ALA A 188 -2.51 34.70 0.92
N LYS A 189 -2.45 33.40 1.27
CA LYS A 189 -1.22 32.73 1.75
C LYS A 189 -0.30 32.29 0.62
N VAL A 190 -0.81 32.14 -0.61
CA VAL A 190 0.01 31.88 -1.80
C VAL A 190 0.64 33.18 -2.28
N ASP A 191 -0.11 34.29 -2.20
CA ASP A 191 0.38 35.62 -2.57
C ASP A 191 1.40 36.17 -1.56
N ASN A 192 1.30 35.76 -0.29
CA ASN A 192 2.28 36.03 0.77
C ASN A 192 2.74 34.72 1.43
N PRO A 193 3.69 33.99 0.81
CA PRO A 193 4.17 32.74 1.38
C PRO A 193 4.88 33.01 2.71
N PRO A 194 4.62 32.23 3.77
CA PRO A 194 5.39 32.33 5.00
C PRO A 194 6.88 32.04 4.72
N PRO A 195 7.81 32.63 5.49
CA PRO A 195 9.24 32.39 5.31
C PRO A 195 9.55 30.89 5.38
N LEU A 196 10.36 30.40 4.44
CA LEU A 196 10.82 29.01 4.43
C LEU A 196 11.48 28.66 5.79
N PRO A 197 11.45 27.39 6.23
CA PRO A 197 12.06 26.99 7.51
C PRO A 197 13.55 27.36 7.65
N SER A 198 14.27 27.45 6.53
CA SER A 198 15.67 27.90 6.47
C SER A 198 15.86 29.41 6.65
N GLN A 199 14.78 30.20 6.59
CA GLN A 199 14.75 31.66 6.71
C GLN A 199 14.22 32.12 8.07
N GLN A 200 13.82 31.18 8.94
CA GLN A 200 13.38 31.50 10.29
C GLN A 200 14.60 31.62 11.21
N LYS A 201 14.89 32.85 11.65
CA LYS A 201 15.92 33.12 12.66
C LYS A 201 15.60 32.29 13.91
N PRO A 202 16.56 31.56 14.50
CA PRO A 202 16.29 30.81 15.72
C PRO A 202 15.85 31.80 16.79
N GLU A 203 14.62 31.63 17.29
CA GLU A 203 14.14 32.38 18.43
C GLU A 203 15.00 32.00 19.63
N GLY A 204 15.94 32.90 19.95
CA GLY A 204 16.79 32.77 21.12
C GLY A 204 15.90 32.76 22.36
N LYS A 205 15.73 31.60 22.97
CA LYS A 205 15.35 31.50 24.37
C LYS A 205 16.46 32.14 25.19
N HIS A 206 16.32 33.43 25.47
CA HIS A 206 17.00 34.09 26.58
C HIS A 206 16.49 33.42 27.86
N GLY A 207 17.18 32.36 28.29
CA GLY A 207 17.06 31.85 29.64
C GLY A 207 17.55 32.96 30.57
N LYS A 208 16.62 33.54 31.34
CA LYS A 208 16.97 34.36 32.51
C LYS A 208 17.91 33.53 33.37
N GLY A 209 19.09 34.10 33.66
CA GLY A 209 19.98 33.57 34.67
C GLY A 209 19.27 33.56 36.01
N GLU A 210 19.22 32.39 36.63
CA GLU A 210 19.07 32.26 38.07
C GLU A 210 20.48 32.07 38.64
N ASP A 211 20.86 33.08 39.40
CA ASP A 211 22.00 33.20 40.27
C ASP A 211 21.84 32.27 41.48
N HIS A 212 22.57 31.16 41.48
CA HIS A 212 22.80 30.39 42.70
C HIS A 212 24.27 30.51 43.12
N SER A 213 24.51 31.50 43.97
CA SER A 213 25.72 31.64 44.77
C SER A 213 25.42 31.21 46.21
N ALA A 214 25.85 30.00 46.58
CA ALA A 214 26.17 29.51 47.93
C ALA A 214 26.77 28.11 47.72
N GLY A 215 27.95 27.70 48.18
CA GLY A 215 28.79 28.14 49.30
C GLY A 215 29.20 26.88 50.07
N GLY A 216 30.50 26.67 50.29
CA GLY A 216 31.00 25.87 51.42
C GLY A 216 31.57 24.47 51.15
N ALA A 217 32.91 24.40 51.23
CA ALA A 217 33.74 23.40 51.91
C ALA A 217 33.16 21.99 52.20
N HIS A 218 33.78 20.96 51.63
CA HIS A 218 34.75 20.06 52.29
C HIS A 218 35.35 19.07 51.29
#